data_AF-A0A314UKW5-F1
#
_entry.id   AF-A0A314UKW5-F1
#
_cell.length_a   1.000
_cell.length_b   1.000
_cell.length_c   1.000
_cell.angle_alpha   90.00
_cell.angle_beta   90.00
_cell.angle_gamma   90.00
#
_symmetry.space_group_name_H-M   'P 1'
#
loop_
_entity.id
_entity.type
_entity.pdbx_description
1 polymer ?
#
loop_
_entity_poly.entity_id
_entity_poly.type
_entity_poly.pdbx_seq_one_letter_code
_entity_poly.pdbx_strand_id
1 'polypeptide(L)'
;MQEEEVDSIGRTEEGANVRHMLNSASGSLLCPRCGFQSSFFYYNHQHDIKYQKLSAEQSWTLELAPPHLLKAPLPSRKLDGSSGTVETDKLWKPPPNRDFVPCVEPSPNYTSPTESRGYLLVHTNGGLNQMRAGICDMVAVARIINATLVIPELDKRSFWKDSSNFSDVFDEDHFINALANDVKIITKLPKELATGTRAVKHFRSWSGMDYYQEEIASLWEEYEVIRAAKSDSRLANNNLPLDIQKLRCRACYEALRFAPQIEAMGKLLVDRMRSFGSYIALHLRFEEDMLAFSGCTQDLSPAEADELRIIRENTSYWKEKEIDPIERRSKGFCPLTPKEVGIFLSALGYPSKTPIYIAAGKIYGGDSHMAALRFRYPILMSKETLASVEELEPFTNHASQMAALDYIVSVESDVFIPSYSGNMARAVEGHRRFLGHRKTISPDRKALVRLFDKLEHGTLKDGKKFIK
;
A
#
# COMPACT_ATOMS: atom_id res chain seq x y z
N MET A 1 -5.29 13.40 4.34
CA MET A 1 -4.46 12.50 3.50
C MET A 1 -4.86 11.03 3.63
N GLN A 2 -5.45 10.59 4.75
CA GLN A 2 -6.30 9.38 4.81
C GLN A 2 -7.76 9.63 4.36
N GLU A 3 -8.19 10.89 4.20
CA GLU A 3 -9.55 11.21 3.73
C GLU A 3 -9.92 10.73 2.33
N GLU A 4 -8.96 10.50 1.43
CA GLU A 4 -9.28 9.88 0.13
C GLU A 4 -9.68 8.40 0.28
N GLU A 5 -9.50 7.79 1.47
CA GLU A 5 -9.88 6.40 1.75
C GLU A 5 -11.41 6.21 1.80
N VAL A 6 -12.17 7.20 2.29
CA VAL A 6 -13.63 7.09 2.47
C VAL A 6 -14.42 7.64 1.27
N ASP A 7 -13.91 8.67 0.57
CA ASP A 7 -14.62 9.23 -0.60
C ASP A 7 -14.72 8.22 -1.77
N SER A 8 -13.89 7.16 -1.74
CA SER A 8 -13.92 6.04 -2.69
C SER A 8 -14.90 4.91 -2.37
N ILE A 9 -15.55 4.93 -1.20
CA ILE A 9 -16.50 3.88 -0.76
C ILE A 9 -17.97 4.33 -0.96
N GLY A 10 -18.21 5.63 -1.20
CA GLY A 10 -19.55 6.22 -1.21
C GLY A 10 -20.15 6.65 -2.56
N ARG A 11 -19.43 6.58 -3.70
CA ARG A 11 -19.99 6.99 -5.00
C ARG A 11 -20.34 5.78 -5.87
N THR A 12 -21.49 5.18 -5.57
CA THR A 12 -22.32 4.55 -6.59
C THR A 12 -23.18 5.65 -7.23
N GLU A 13 -23.17 5.69 -8.55
CA GLU A 13 -23.88 6.65 -9.40
C GLU A 13 -25.37 6.73 -9.08
N GLU A 14 -25.87 7.93 -8.78
CA GLU A 14 -27.26 8.31 -9.06
C GLU A 14 -27.35 9.84 -9.22
N GLY A 15 -27.75 10.27 -10.42
CA GLY A 15 -28.53 11.49 -10.66
C GLY A 15 -27.85 12.85 -10.51
N ALA A 16 -27.36 13.38 -11.62
CA ALA A 16 -27.20 14.82 -11.80
C ALA A 16 -28.57 15.53 -11.69
N ASN A 17 -28.70 16.52 -10.81
CA ASN A 17 -29.58 17.65 -11.08
C ASN A 17 -29.09 18.94 -10.40
N VAL A 18 -29.04 19.98 -11.22
CA VAL A 18 -28.57 21.33 -10.92
C VAL A 18 -29.59 22.07 -10.07
N ARG A 19 -29.15 22.84 -9.06
CA ARG A 19 -29.78 24.13 -8.70
C ARG A 19 -28.83 25.05 -7.93
N HIS A 20 -28.62 26.22 -8.52
CA HIS A 20 -28.10 27.43 -7.88
C HIS A 20 -28.90 27.80 -6.64
N MET A 21 -28.23 28.30 -5.60
CA MET A 21 -28.67 29.50 -4.89
C MET A 21 -27.50 30.17 -4.15
N LEU A 22 -27.31 31.44 -4.46
CA LEU A 22 -26.53 32.42 -3.71
C LEU A 22 -27.19 32.66 -2.35
N ASN A 23 -26.39 32.85 -1.30
CA ASN A 23 -26.54 34.04 -0.46
C ASN A 23 -25.36 34.25 0.49
N SER A 24 -24.96 35.51 0.53
CA SER A 24 -24.05 36.20 1.42
C SER A 24 -24.48 36.18 2.88
N ALA A 25 -23.52 36.08 3.81
CA ALA A 25 -23.60 36.76 5.09
C ALA A 25 -22.20 36.99 5.68
N SER A 26 -21.82 38.26 5.72
CA SER A 26 -20.76 38.87 6.50
C SER A 26 -20.99 38.71 8.01
N GLY A 27 -19.94 38.49 8.79
CA GLY A 27 -20.01 38.49 10.24
C GLY A 27 -18.64 38.37 10.91
N SER A 28 -18.00 39.51 11.12
CA SER A 28 -16.85 39.71 12.00
C SER A 28 -17.24 39.56 13.47
N LEU A 29 -16.49 38.81 14.28
CA LEU A 29 -16.41 39.00 15.74
C LEU A 29 -15.15 38.34 16.34
N LEU A 30 -14.23 39.21 16.75
CA LEU A 30 -13.54 39.28 18.04
C LEU A 30 -13.04 37.99 18.71
N CYS A 31 -11.71 37.93 18.76
CA CYS A 31 -10.86 37.19 19.69
C CYS A 31 -10.99 37.73 21.13
N PRO A 32 -10.98 36.83 22.15
CA PRO A 32 -10.28 37.13 23.39
C PRO A 32 -9.33 36.01 23.84
N ARG A 33 -8.25 36.47 24.48
CA ARG A 33 -7.15 35.72 25.11
C ARG A 33 -7.60 34.79 26.24
N CYS A 34 -6.97 33.61 26.30
CA CYS A 34 -6.46 32.89 27.49
C CYS A 34 -5.34 31.97 26.93
N GLY A 35 -4.10 31.86 27.40
CA GLY A 35 -3.52 32.17 28.70
C GLY A 35 -3.24 30.89 29.48
N PHE A 36 -2.41 29.95 28.98
CA PHE A 36 -1.84 28.88 29.81
C PHE A 36 -0.44 28.45 29.32
N GLN A 37 0.53 28.52 30.23
CA GLN A 37 1.87 27.95 30.13
C GLN A 37 1.79 26.43 30.13
N SER A 38 2.53 25.78 29.23
CA SER A 38 3.05 24.44 29.49
C SER A 38 4.56 24.45 29.26
N SER A 39 5.27 24.12 30.32
CA SER A 39 6.71 23.95 30.41
C SER A 39 7.13 22.67 29.70
N PHE A 40 7.87 22.79 28.61
CA PHE A 40 8.62 21.67 28.02
C PHE A 40 10.07 21.76 28.47
N PHE A 41 10.50 20.74 29.23
CA PHE A 41 11.90 20.50 29.53
C PHE A 41 12.63 20.09 28.25
N TYR A 42 13.57 20.93 27.83
CA TYR A 42 14.64 20.57 26.89
C TYR A 42 15.65 19.67 27.62
N TYR A 43 15.98 18.52 27.02
CA TYR A 43 17.29 17.90 27.23
C TYR A 43 18.01 17.87 25.89
N ASN A 44 19.05 18.70 25.82
CA ASN A 44 19.99 18.83 24.73
C ASN A 44 21.24 18.06 25.18
N HIS A 45 21.70 17.08 24.39
CA HIS A 45 23.05 16.55 24.54
C HIS A 45 23.81 16.73 23.24
N GLN A 46 24.67 17.74 23.29
CA GLN A 46 25.73 18.06 22.36
C GLN A 46 26.93 17.15 22.69
N HIS A 47 27.46 16.44 21.71
CA HIS A 47 28.84 15.97 21.76
C HIS A 47 29.48 16.16 20.39
N ASP A 48 30.38 17.15 20.34
CA ASP A 48 31.40 17.35 19.31
C ASP A 48 32.37 16.18 19.29
N ILE A 49 32.57 15.54 18.13
CA ILE A 49 33.85 14.87 17.81
C ILE A 49 34.23 15.14 16.35
N LYS A 50 35.47 15.62 16.20
CA LYS A 50 36.15 16.12 14.99
C LYS A 50 36.38 15.07 13.92
N TYR A 51 36.30 15.52 12.67
CA TYR A 51 36.81 14.87 11.47
C TYR A 51 38.34 14.72 11.49
N GLN A 52 38.84 13.52 11.16
CA GLN A 52 40.17 13.33 10.58
C GLN A 52 40.10 12.36 9.40
N LYS A 53 40.75 12.78 8.32
CA LYS A 53 40.87 12.16 7.00
C LYS A 53 42.11 11.26 7.02
N LEU A 54 42.01 10.01 6.55
CA LEU A 54 43.17 9.22 6.12
C LEU A 54 42.77 8.18 5.08
N SER A 55 43.46 8.24 3.95
CA SER A 55 43.43 7.32 2.80
C SER A 55 44.40 6.16 3.02
N ALA A 56 44.04 4.94 2.60
CA ALA A 56 44.86 4.00 1.81
C ALA A 56 44.34 2.55 1.89
N GLU A 57 43.98 2.01 0.71
CA GLU A 57 44.33 0.72 0.10
C GLU A 57 44.42 -0.63 0.90
N GLN A 58 43.75 -1.62 0.27
CA GLN A 58 44.11 -3.05 0.09
C GLN A 58 44.12 -4.01 1.30
N SER A 59 43.24 -5.03 1.24
CA SER A 59 43.62 -6.44 0.98
C SER A 59 42.54 -7.41 1.46
N TRP A 60 42.23 -8.41 0.62
CA TRP A 60 41.40 -9.56 0.94
C TRP A 60 42.06 -10.44 2.00
N THR A 61 41.30 -10.85 3.01
CA THR A 61 41.58 -12.05 3.81
C THR A 61 40.27 -12.72 4.22
N LEU A 62 40.11 -13.95 3.73
CA LEU A 62 39.23 -14.98 4.29
C LEU A 62 39.50 -15.12 5.79
N GLU A 63 38.46 -15.14 6.62
CA GLU A 63 38.52 -15.89 7.89
C GLU A 63 37.13 -16.28 8.43
N LEU A 64 36.79 -17.55 8.13
CA LEU A 64 36.28 -18.58 9.04
C LEU A 64 35.24 -18.18 10.11
N ALA A 65 33.99 -18.56 9.86
CA ALA A 65 32.90 -18.58 10.83
C ALA A 65 33.02 -19.78 11.82
N PRO A 66 32.79 -19.59 13.13
CA PRO A 66 32.53 -20.67 14.08
C PRO A 66 31.02 -20.93 14.30
N PRO A 67 30.63 -22.11 14.80
CA PRO A 67 29.41 -22.79 14.37
C PRO A 67 28.33 -22.86 15.45
N HIS A 68 27.21 -22.17 15.26
CA HIS A 68 25.96 -22.49 15.97
C HIS A 68 24.76 -22.38 15.02
N LEU A 69 24.73 -23.26 14.03
CA LEU A 69 23.56 -23.51 13.20
C LEU A 69 22.51 -24.26 14.03
N LEU A 70 21.38 -23.62 14.29
CA LEU A 70 20.13 -24.32 14.56
C LEU A 70 19.83 -25.21 13.35
N LYS A 71 19.79 -26.52 13.58
CA LYS A 71 19.50 -27.53 12.54
C LYS A 71 18.19 -27.15 11.82
N ALA A 72 18.29 -26.96 10.51
CA ALA A 72 17.13 -26.96 9.63
C ALA A 72 16.33 -28.26 9.84
N PRO A 73 14.98 -28.24 9.85
CA PRO A 73 14.19 -29.45 9.89
C PRO A 73 14.50 -30.28 8.63
N LEU A 74 14.71 -31.58 8.81
CA LEU A 74 14.86 -32.55 7.72
C LEU A 74 13.70 -32.42 6.73
N PRO A 75 13.93 -32.62 5.41
CA PRO A 75 12.86 -32.58 4.43
C PRO A 75 11.82 -33.63 4.80
N SER A 76 10.57 -33.20 4.98
CA SER A 76 9.50 -34.13 5.30
C SER A 76 9.33 -35.11 4.15
N ARG A 77 9.50 -36.38 4.47
CA ARG A 77 9.12 -37.51 3.63
C ARG A 77 7.66 -37.30 3.25
N LYS A 78 7.34 -37.27 1.96
CA LYS A 78 5.95 -37.30 1.46
C LYS A 78 5.25 -38.51 2.10
N LEU A 79 4.44 -38.24 3.11
CA LEU A 79 3.50 -39.20 3.69
C LEU A 79 2.26 -39.18 2.78
N ASP A 80 2.31 -40.04 1.76
CA ASP A 80 1.11 -40.49 1.07
C ASP A 80 0.29 -41.34 2.04
N GLY A 81 -0.96 -40.93 2.29
CA GLY A 81 -1.96 -41.76 2.97
C GLY A 81 -2.74 -41.06 4.08
N SER A 82 -3.72 -40.23 3.72
CA SER A 82 -5.07 -40.31 4.30
C SER A 82 -6.08 -39.53 3.46
N SER A 83 -7.31 -40.03 3.40
CA SER A 83 -8.46 -39.58 2.62
C SER A 83 -8.92 -38.14 2.92
N GLY A 84 -8.14 -37.13 2.49
CA GLY A 84 -8.50 -35.70 2.48
C GLY A 84 -8.45 -35.05 1.09
N THR A 85 -8.41 -35.85 0.03
CA THR A 85 -7.54 -35.63 -1.14
C THR A 85 -8.18 -34.97 -2.38
N VAL A 86 -9.32 -34.27 -2.27
CA VAL A 86 -9.92 -33.57 -3.44
C VAL A 86 -10.54 -32.20 -3.09
N GLU A 87 -11.14 -32.02 -1.91
CA GLU A 87 -11.76 -30.74 -1.55
C GLU A 87 -10.73 -29.67 -1.16
N THR A 88 -9.65 -30.01 -0.44
CA THR A 88 -8.62 -29.04 -0.04
C THR A 88 -7.81 -28.54 -1.23
N ASP A 89 -7.57 -29.37 -2.23
CA ASP A 89 -6.80 -28.98 -3.42
C ASP A 89 -7.53 -27.92 -4.24
N LYS A 90 -8.87 -27.90 -4.21
CA LYS A 90 -9.68 -26.86 -4.84
C LYS A 90 -9.47 -25.48 -4.18
N LEU A 91 -9.06 -25.43 -2.91
CA LEU A 91 -8.79 -24.17 -2.22
C LEU A 91 -7.57 -23.45 -2.79
N TRP A 92 -6.61 -24.20 -3.35
CA TRP A 92 -5.37 -23.65 -3.90
C TRP A 92 -5.42 -23.42 -5.41
N LYS A 93 -6.41 -24.02 -6.11
CA LYS A 93 -6.56 -23.83 -7.55
C LYS A 93 -6.76 -22.35 -7.91
N PRO A 94 -6.02 -21.82 -8.90
CA PRO A 94 -6.26 -20.48 -9.42
C PRO A 94 -7.68 -20.40 -10.01
N PRO A 95 -8.31 -19.22 -9.98
CA PRO A 95 -9.59 -19.04 -10.67
C PRO A 95 -9.40 -19.21 -12.19
N PRO A 96 -10.48 -19.46 -12.94
CA PRO A 96 -10.43 -19.48 -14.40
C PRO A 96 -9.82 -18.18 -14.93
N ASN A 97 -8.96 -18.29 -15.94
CA ASN A 97 -8.25 -17.15 -16.51
C ASN A 97 -9.18 -16.18 -17.29
N ARG A 98 -10.47 -16.53 -17.51
CA ARG A 98 -11.50 -15.68 -18.14
C ARG A 98 -11.03 -14.94 -19.40
N ASP A 99 -10.30 -15.63 -20.28
CA ASP A 99 -9.72 -15.07 -21.51
C ASP A 99 -8.87 -13.81 -21.27
N PHE A 100 -8.13 -13.79 -20.16
CA PHE A 100 -7.22 -12.72 -19.77
C PHE A 100 -6.27 -12.33 -20.89
N VAL A 101 -6.20 -11.03 -21.15
CA VAL A 101 -5.23 -10.39 -22.04
C VAL A 101 -4.47 -9.32 -21.24
N PRO A 102 -3.12 -9.33 -21.26
CA PRO A 102 -2.34 -8.28 -20.62
C PRO A 102 -2.69 -6.89 -21.14
N CYS A 103 -2.76 -5.90 -20.24
CA CYS A 103 -3.10 -4.52 -20.58
C CYS A 103 -1.90 -3.66 -21.00
N VAL A 104 -0.78 -4.26 -21.40
CA VAL A 104 0.48 -3.53 -21.64
C VAL A 104 0.72 -3.23 -23.11
N GLU A 105 0.33 -4.12 -24.03
CA GLU A 105 0.62 -3.93 -25.45
C GLU A 105 -0.12 -2.70 -26.01
N PRO A 106 0.58 -1.71 -26.56
CA PRO A 106 -0.05 -0.52 -27.13
C PRO A 106 -0.91 -0.90 -28.36
N SER A 107 -1.86 -0.05 -28.75
CA SER A 107 -2.58 -0.25 -30.00
C SER A 107 -1.66 -0.12 -31.22
N PRO A 108 -2.02 -0.71 -32.38
CA PRO A 108 -1.20 -0.61 -33.60
C PRO A 108 -0.91 0.83 -34.07
N ASN A 109 -1.75 1.79 -33.70
CA ASN A 109 -1.62 3.20 -34.06
C ASN A 109 -0.89 4.03 -32.99
N TYR A 110 -0.36 3.38 -31.95
CA TYR A 110 0.39 4.06 -30.91
C TYR A 110 1.72 4.61 -31.47
N THR A 111 1.91 5.91 -31.33
CA THR A 111 3.11 6.59 -31.81
C THR A 111 4.09 6.84 -30.68
N SER A 112 5.36 7.00 -31.01
CA SER A 112 6.39 7.44 -30.07
C SER A 112 6.11 8.87 -29.53
N PRO A 113 6.77 9.29 -28.45
CA PRO A 113 6.62 10.62 -27.90
C PRO A 113 7.05 11.68 -28.92
N THR A 114 6.26 12.74 -29.03
CA THR A 114 6.62 13.93 -29.80
C THR A 114 7.62 14.79 -29.02
N GLU A 115 8.12 15.87 -29.63
CA GLU A 115 8.96 16.83 -28.93
C GLU A 115 8.24 17.41 -27.70
N SER A 116 8.92 17.39 -26.56
CA SER A 116 8.39 17.79 -25.26
C SER A 116 8.10 19.29 -25.20
N ARG A 117 6.94 19.68 -24.63
CA ARG A 117 6.56 21.09 -24.40
C ARG A 117 7.15 21.71 -23.14
N GLY A 118 7.58 20.88 -22.19
CA GLY A 118 8.19 21.33 -20.93
C GLY A 118 8.46 20.18 -19.96
N TYR A 119 8.80 20.50 -18.72
CA TYR A 119 9.20 19.53 -17.71
C TYR A 119 8.14 19.40 -16.61
N LEU A 120 7.73 18.16 -16.32
CA LEU A 120 6.84 17.84 -15.21
C LEU A 120 7.65 17.33 -14.01
N LEU A 121 7.71 18.14 -12.96
CA LEU A 121 8.19 17.74 -11.65
C LEU A 121 7.04 17.15 -10.83
N VAL A 122 7.27 16.02 -10.16
CA VAL A 122 6.25 15.34 -9.36
C VAL A 122 6.73 15.18 -7.94
N HIS A 123 5.94 15.65 -6.98
CA HIS A 123 6.07 15.26 -5.59
C HIS A 123 4.96 14.26 -5.28
N THR A 124 5.36 13.05 -4.90
CA THR A 124 4.40 12.04 -4.48
C THR A 124 3.95 12.28 -3.05
N ASN A 125 2.87 11.63 -2.65
CA ASN A 125 2.37 11.69 -1.29
C ASN A 125 1.67 10.40 -0.87
N GLY A 126 1.67 10.15 0.44
CA GLY A 126 1.06 8.96 1.04
C GLY A 126 2.02 7.78 1.21
N GLY A 127 1.48 6.61 1.52
CA GLY A 127 2.29 5.39 1.67
C GLY A 127 2.75 4.81 0.34
N LEU A 128 3.62 3.79 0.38
CA LEU A 128 4.19 3.13 -0.81
C LEU A 128 3.16 2.88 -1.92
N ASN A 129 2.03 2.25 -1.59
CA ASN A 129 1.03 1.87 -2.57
C ASN A 129 0.28 3.07 -3.18
N GLN A 130 0.13 4.18 -2.45
CA GLN A 130 -0.42 5.43 -2.99
C GLN A 130 0.60 6.12 -3.91
N MET A 131 1.87 6.17 -3.48
CA MET A 131 2.94 6.71 -4.32
C MET A 131 3.06 5.93 -5.63
N ARG A 132 3.01 4.60 -5.59
CA ARG A 132 3.01 3.76 -6.80
C ARG A 132 1.89 4.13 -7.77
N ALA A 133 0.65 4.17 -7.30
CA ALA A 133 -0.49 4.54 -8.14
C ALA A 133 -0.34 5.97 -8.70
N GLY A 134 0.06 6.92 -7.87
CA GLY A 134 0.26 8.31 -8.28
C GLY A 134 1.38 8.49 -9.30
N ILE A 135 2.50 7.76 -9.18
CA ILE A 135 3.58 7.77 -10.18
C ILE A 135 3.05 7.28 -11.53
N CYS A 136 2.25 6.22 -11.55
CA CYS A 136 1.66 5.68 -12.79
C CYS A 136 0.69 6.67 -13.44
N ASP A 137 -0.11 7.37 -12.63
CA ASP A 137 -0.95 8.46 -13.12
C ASP A 137 -0.12 9.59 -13.72
N MET A 138 1.01 9.95 -13.09
CA MET A 138 1.86 11.03 -13.60
C MET A 138 2.63 10.66 -14.88
N VAL A 139 2.95 9.38 -15.11
CA VAL A 139 3.43 8.91 -16.41
C VAL A 139 2.37 9.16 -17.49
N ALA A 140 1.12 8.78 -17.22
CA ALA A 140 0.03 9.03 -18.15
C ALA A 140 -0.23 10.53 -18.37
N VAL A 141 -0.22 11.34 -17.30
CA VAL A 141 -0.37 12.80 -17.39
C VAL A 141 0.75 13.43 -18.21
N ALA A 142 2.01 13.01 -17.99
CA ALA A 142 3.14 13.48 -18.80
C ALA A 142 2.93 13.20 -20.30
N ARG A 143 2.37 12.03 -20.65
CA ARG A 143 1.98 11.71 -22.03
C ARG A 143 0.85 12.63 -22.54
N ILE A 144 -0.18 12.86 -21.74
CA ILE A 144 -1.35 13.67 -22.11
C ILE A 144 -0.97 15.12 -22.42
N ILE A 145 -0.07 15.71 -21.62
CA ILE A 145 0.34 17.11 -21.77
C ILE A 145 1.65 17.29 -22.55
N ASN A 146 2.17 16.19 -23.14
CA ASN A 146 3.41 16.14 -23.91
C ASN A 146 4.63 16.71 -23.15
N ALA A 147 4.85 16.24 -21.92
CA ALA A 147 5.94 16.67 -21.04
C ALA A 147 7.07 15.65 -20.96
N THR A 148 8.28 16.15 -20.70
CA THR A 148 9.38 15.35 -20.16
C THR A 148 9.13 15.17 -18.66
N LEU A 149 8.98 13.92 -18.22
CA LEU A 149 8.83 13.60 -16.81
C LEU A 149 10.21 13.61 -16.14
N VAL A 150 10.35 14.36 -15.05
CA VAL A 150 11.51 14.23 -14.18
C VAL A 150 11.21 13.14 -13.15
N ILE A 151 12.19 12.32 -12.79
CA ILE A 151 12.04 11.26 -11.78
C ILE A 151 11.29 11.81 -10.54
N PRO A 152 10.15 11.20 -10.14
CA PRO A 152 9.35 11.70 -9.03
C PRO A 152 10.10 11.75 -7.71
N GLU A 153 9.91 12.84 -6.96
CA GLU A 153 10.39 12.95 -5.58
C GLU A 153 9.42 12.20 -4.65
N LEU A 154 9.94 11.20 -3.94
CA LEU A 154 9.15 10.41 -2.99
C LEU A 154 8.78 11.23 -1.74
N ASP A 155 7.67 10.86 -1.11
CA ASP A 155 7.19 11.49 0.09
C ASP A 155 8.08 11.19 1.30
N LYS A 156 8.72 12.23 1.83
CA LYS A 156 9.56 12.15 3.04
C LYS A 156 8.96 12.81 4.27
N ARG A 157 7.80 13.45 4.13
CA ARG A 157 7.24 14.37 5.14
C ARG A 157 5.96 13.86 5.78
N SER A 158 5.30 12.89 5.16
CA SER A 158 4.08 12.28 5.68
C SER A 158 4.33 11.41 6.92
N PHE A 159 3.24 10.82 7.42
CA PHE A 159 3.20 9.89 8.56
C PHE A 159 4.32 8.84 8.56
N TRP A 160 4.69 8.32 7.38
CA TRP A 160 5.68 7.27 7.20
C TRP A 160 7.13 7.70 7.46
N LYS A 161 7.44 9.02 7.41
CA LYS A 161 8.76 9.63 7.67
C LYS A 161 9.95 8.91 7.01
N ASP A 162 9.74 8.37 5.82
CA ASP A 162 10.75 7.63 5.09
C ASP A 162 11.73 8.59 4.39
N SER A 163 13.03 8.34 4.49
CA SER A 163 14.05 9.19 3.87
C SER A 163 14.46 8.75 2.45
N SER A 164 13.93 7.61 1.98
CA SER A 164 14.27 6.98 0.71
C SER A 164 14.05 7.92 -0.49
N ASN A 165 14.97 7.88 -1.45
CA ASN A 165 14.82 8.45 -2.79
C ASN A 165 14.11 7.45 -3.71
N PHE A 166 13.84 7.88 -4.96
CA PHE A 166 13.21 7.02 -5.96
C PHE A 166 14.01 5.73 -6.17
N SER A 167 15.32 5.84 -6.41
CA SER A 167 16.23 4.72 -6.65
C SER A 167 16.45 3.80 -5.45
N ASP A 168 16.15 4.25 -4.23
CA ASP A 168 16.22 3.42 -3.02
C ASP A 168 15.03 2.45 -2.94
N VAL A 169 13.91 2.76 -3.62
CA VAL A 169 12.66 1.97 -3.58
C VAL A 169 12.37 1.30 -4.93
N PHE A 170 12.66 1.96 -6.04
CA PHE A 170 12.34 1.52 -7.40
C PHE A 170 13.60 1.45 -8.25
N ASP A 171 13.60 0.56 -9.25
CA ASP A 171 14.66 0.47 -10.24
C ASP A 171 14.55 1.65 -11.23
N GLU A 172 15.32 2.71 -10.99
CA GLU A 172 15.29 3.96 -11.77
C GLU A 172 15.67 3.75 -13.23
N ASP A 173 16.74 3.00 -13.49
CA ASP A 173 17.22 2.75 -14.85
C ASP A 173 16.21 1.90 -15.63
N HIS A 174 15.66 0.86 -15.00
CA HIS A 174 14.59 0.07 -15.62
C HIS A 174 13.33 0.91 -15.89
N PHE A 175 12.94 1.78 -14.96
CA PHE A 175 11.77 2.66 -15.13
C PHE A 175 11.92 3.60 -16.34
N ILE A 176 13.10 4.21 -16.51
CA ILE A 176 13.40 5.09 -17.66
C ILE A 176 13.39 4.28 -18.95
N ASN A 177 14.07 3.14 -18.99
CA ASN A 177 14.21 2.33 -20.20
C ASN A 177 12.89 1.69 -20.64
N ALA A 178 12.10 1.18 -19.70
CA ALA A 178 10.83 0.50 -19.98
C ALA A 178 9.75 1.45 -20.56
N LEU A 179 9.87 2.76 -20.31
CA LEU A 179 8.93 3.78 -20.78
C LEU A 179 9.50 4.68 -21.88
N ALA A 180 10.70 4.38 -22.41
CA ALA A 180 11.39 5.23 -23.39
C ALA A 180 10.58 5.50 -24.68
N ASN A 181 9.71 4.55 -25.05
CA ASN A 181 8.80 4.68 -26.21
C ASN A 181 7.44 5.30 -25.88
N ASP A 182 7.17 5.60 -24.60
CA ASP A 182 5.89 6.15 -24.13
C ASP A 182 6.03 7.60 -23.64
N VAL A 183 7.07 7.91 -22.86
CA VAL A 183 7.31 9.22 -22.25
C VAL A 183 8.82 9.44 -22.12
N LYS A 184 9.31 10.64 -22.45
CA LYS A 184 10.70 11.01 -22.16
C LYS A 184 10.87 11.23 -20.65
N ILE A 185 11.76 10.47 -20.02
CA ILE A 185 12.03 10.56 -18.59
C ILE A 185 13.50 10.97 -18.37
N ILE A 186 13.75 11.89 -17.44
CA ILE A 186 15.10 12.33 -17.05
C ILE A 186 15.27 12.28 -15.54
N THR A 187 16.51 12.05 -15.09
CA THR A 187 16.83 11.92 -13.65
C THR A 187 16.78 13.23 -12.90
N LYS A 188 17.20 14.33 -13.54
CA LYS A 188 17.22 15.67 -12.94
C LYS A 188 16.88 16.72 -13.98
N LEU A 189 16.25 17.80 -13.52
CA LEU A 189 15.99 18.97 -14.33
C LEU A 189 17.31 19.58 -14.87
N PRO A 190 17.36 20.08 -16.11
CA PRO A 190 18.51 20.83 -16.62
C PRO A 190 18.91 21.97 -15.68
N LYS A 191 20.23 22.20 -15.53
CA LYS A 191 20.76 23.14 -14.52
C LYS A 191 20.26 24.57 -14.76
N GLU A 192 20.05 24.93 -16.01
CA GLU A 192 19.56 26.21 -16.47
C GLU A 192 18.14 26.49 -15.96
N LEU A 193 17.35 25.43 -15.76
CA LEU A 193 15.96 25.50 -15.31
C LEU A 193 15.81 25.28 -13.79
N ALA A 194 16.88 24.90 -13.10
CA ALA A 194 16.85 24.60 -11.66
C ALA A 194 16.40 25.81 -10.82
N THR A 195 16.76 27.04 -11.25
CA THR A 195 16.38 28.30 -10.60
C THR A 195 15.28 29.06 -11.34
N GLY A 196 14.74 28.49 -12.42
CA GLY A 196 13.71 29.12 -13.26
C GLY A 196 12.34 29.21 -12.58
N THR A 197 11.50 30.09 -13.13
CA THR A 197 10.09 30.22 -12.75
C THR A 197 9.36 28.91 -13.01
N ARG A 198 8.56 28.45 -12.05
CA ARG A 198 7.77 27.21 -12.16
C ARG A 198 6.34 27.41 -11.68
N ALA A 199 5.39 26.77 -12.35
CA ALA A 199 4.02 26.69 -11.88
C ALA A 199 3.89 25.54 -10.88
N VAL A 200 3.57 25.84 -9.61
CA VAL A 200 3.26 24.81 -8.61
C VAL A 200 1.75 24.61 -8.58
N LYS A 201 1.28 23.39 -8.88
CA LYS A 201 -0.14 23.08 -8.94
C LYS A 201 -0.49 21.90 -8.05
N HIS A 202 -1.62 22.02 -7.35
CA HIS A 202 -2.36 20.89 -6.81
C HIS A 202 -3.38 20.47 -7.88
N PHE A 203 -3.05 19.43 -8.65
CA PHE A 203 -3.99 18.93 -9.66
C PHE A 203 -5.30 18.50 -9.01
N ARG A 204 -6.43 18.76 -9.69
CA ARG A 204 -7.76 18.38 -9.18
C ARG A 204 -7.86 16.85 -9.10
N SER A 205 -8.37 16.32 -8.00
CA SER A 205 -8.53 14.87 -7.84
C SER A 205 -9.55 14.33 -8.85
N TRP A 206 -9.30 13.13 -9.37
CA TRP A 206 -10.17 12.42 -10.32
C TRP A 206 -10.46 13.18 -11.62
N SER A 207 -9.49 13.93 -12.12
CA SER A 207 -9.66 14.73 -13.33
C SER A 207 -9.59 13.89 -14.60
N GLY A 208 -10.46 14.21 -15.56
CA GLY A 208 -10.42 13.64 -16.92
C GLY A 208 -9.37 14.30 -17.82
N MET A 209 -9.35 13.89 -19.08
CA MET A 209 -8.40 14.38 -20.10
C MET A 209 -8.47 15.91 -20.29
N ASP A 210 -9.69 16.46 -20.39
CA ASP A 210 -9.93 17.87 -20.72
C ASP A 210 -9.24 18.81 -19.73
N TYR A 211 -9.28 18.49 -18.43
CA TYR A 211 -8.57 19.26 -17.41
C TYR A 211 -7.06 19.35 -17.69
N TYR A 212 -6.44 18.24 -18.09
CA TYR A 212 -5.01 18.23 -18.36
C TYR A 212 -4.68 18.92 -19.68
N GLN A 213 -5.49 18.71 -20.72
CA GLN A 213 -5.25 19.26 -22.06
C GLN A 213 -5.56 20.76 -22.15
N GLU A 214 -6.56 21.24 -21.42
CA GLU A 214 -7.01 22.64 -21.50
C GLU A 214 -6.43 23.49 -20.37
N GLU A 215 -6.45 23.01 -19.12
CA GLU A 215 -6.01 23.82 -17.98
C GLU A 215 -4.54 23.62 -17.62
N ILE A 216 -4.03 22.39 -17.65
CA ILE A 216 -2.62 22.14 -17.27
C ILE A 216 -1.68 22.42 -18.44
N ALA A 217 -2.02 21.98 -19.65
CA ALA A 217 -1.16 22.18 -20.81
C ALA A 217 -1.13 23.63 -21.33
N SER A 218 -2.10 24.48 -20.97
CA SER A 218 -2.02 25.93 -21.26
C SER A 218 -0.93 26.64 -20.47
N LEU A 219 -0.50 26.07 -19.32
CA LEU A 219 0.61 26.63 -18.55
C LEU A 219 1.95 26.60 -19.31
N TRP A 220 2.08 25.77 -20.36
CA TRP A 220 3.27 25.77 -21.21
C TRP A 220 3.47 27.10 -21.97
N GLU A 221 2.47 27.99 -22.02
CA GLU A 221 2.59 29.32 -22.62
C GLU A 221 3.43 30.28 -21.77
N GLU A 222 3.50 30.05 -20.46
CA GLU A 222 4.18 30.93 -19.49
C GLU A 222 5.33 30.24 -18.73
N TYR A 223 5.28 28.91 -18.61
CA TYR A 223 6.20 28.15 -17.76
C TYR A 223 6.80 26.97 -18.53
N GLU A 224 8.12 26.82 -18.45
CA GLU A 224 8.80 25.61 -18.95
C GLU A 224 8.76 24.45 -17.94
N VAL A 225 8.42 24.73 -16.68
CA VAL A 225 8.41 23.75 -15.58
C VAL A 225 7.09 23.83 -14.82
N ILE A 226 6.37 22.70 -14.78
CA ILE A 226 5.19 22.51 -13.95
C ILE A 226 5.53 21.53 -12.84
N ARG A 227 5.21 21.87 -11.59
CA ARG A 227 5.38 21.01 -10.43
C ARG A 227 4.01 20.57 -9.91
N ALA A 228 3.71 19.28 -10.06
CA ALA A 228 2.62 18.62 -9.37
C ALA A 228 3.01 18.46 -7.88
N ALA A 229 2.33 19.19 -7.01
CA ALA A 229 2.63 19.21 -5.58
C ALA A 229 2.18 17.92 -4.85
N LYS A 230 1.30 17.13 -5.49
CA LYS A 230 0.77 15.84 -5.04
C LYS A 230 0.46 14.96 -6.25
N SER A 231 0.49 13.64 -6.07
CA SER A 231 0.24 12.67 -7.14
C SER A 231 -0.94 11.73 -6.88
N ASP A 232 -1.44 11.65 -5.64
CA ASP A 232 -2.53 10.73 -5.28
C ASP A 232 -3.86 11.07 -5.96
N SER A 233 -4.48 10.07 -6.59
CA SER A 233 -5.84 10.12 -7.15
C SER A 233 -6.10 11.31 -8.08
N ARG A 234 -5.11 11.71 -8.90
CA ARG A 234 -5.22 12.92 -9.75
C ARG A 234 -5.84 12.64 -11.11
N LEU A 235 -5.68 11.43 -11.65
CA LEU A 235 -6.23 11.05 -12.95
C LEU A 235 -7.45 10.14 -12.77
N ALA A 236 -8.53 10.42 -13.50
CA ALA A 236 -9.76 9.62 -13.46
C ALA A 236 -9.50 8.19 -13.94
N ASN A 237 -10.20 7.21 -13.35
CA ASN A 237 -10.09 5.82 -13.79
C ASN A 237 -10.90 5.50 -15.05
N ASN A 238 -11.97 6.24 -15.32
CA ASN A 238 -12.89 5.99 -16.42
C ASN A 238 -12.73 7.05 -17.52
N ASN A 239 -13.24 6.74 -18.71
CA ASN A 239 -13.29 7.67 -19.85
C ASN A 239 -11.93 8.17 -20.34
N LEU A 240 -10.84 7.44 -20.05
CA LEU A 240 -9.54 7.67 -20.66
C LEU A 240 -9.43 6.88 -21.97
N PRO A 241 -8.71 7.40 -22.99
CA PRO A 241 -8.40 6.64 -24.19
C PRO A 241 -7.70 5.31 -23.86
N LEU A 242 -7.96 4.29 -24.68
CA LEU A 242 -7.46 2.93 -24.46
C LEU A 242 -5.94 2.89 -24.25
N ASP A 243 -5.18 3.60 -25.08
CA ASP A 243 -3.71 3.60 -24.97
C ASP A 243 -3.18 4.35 -23.75
N ILE A 244 -3.93 5.31 -23.20
CA ILE A 244 -3.59 5.94 -21.92
C ILE A 244 -3.78 4.95 -20.77
N GLN A 245 -4.84 4.14 -20.81
CA GLN A 245 -5.05 3.08 -19.82
C GLN A 245 -3.99 1.99 -19.93
N LYS A 246 -3.61 1.60 -21.15
CA LYS A 246 -2.53 0.65 -21.38
C LYS A 246 -1.18 1.17 -20.91
N LEU A 247 -0.89 2.46 -21.13
CA LEU A 247 0.29 3.12 -20.58
C LEU A 247 0.29 3.11 -19.04
N ARG A 248 -0.84 3.42 -18.37
CA ARG A 248 -0.95 3.30 -16.90
C ARG A 248 -0.66 1.87 -16.44
N CYS A 249 -1.17 0.87 -17.16
CA CYS A 249 -0.91 -0.54 -16.87
C CYS A 249 0.57 -0.90 -17.03
N ARG A 250 1.21 -0.51 -18.14
CA ARG A 250 2.65 -0.70 -18.40
C ARG A 250 3.50 -0.03 -17.31
N ALA A 251 3.18 1.22 -16.98
CA ALA A 251 3.84 1.96 -15.92
C ALA A 251 3.73 1.22 -14.56
N CYS A 252 2.54 0.75 -14.21
CA CYS A 252 2.27 0.14 -12.90
C CYS A 252 2.89 -1.24 -12.69
N TYR A 253 2.84 -2.08 -13.71
CA TYR A 253 3.17 -3.51 -13.57
C TYR A 253 4.42 -3.94 -14.31
N GLU A 254 4.91 -3.18 -15.30
CA GLU A 254 6.15 -3.50 -16.02
C GLU A 254 7.29 -2.55 -15.68
N ALA A 255 7.05 -1.24 -15.69
CA ALA A 255 8.10 -0.23 -15.54
C ALA A 255 8.44 0.08 -14.07
N LEU A 256 7.45 0.22 -13.19
CA LEU A 256 7.66 0.58 -11.79
C LEU A 256 7.97 -0.64 -10.91
N ARG A 257 9.12 -1.27 -11.18
CA ARG A 257 9.66 -2.40 -10.40
C ARG A 257 10.38 -1.91 -9.16
N PHE A 258 10.41 -2.73 -8.11
CA PHE A 258 11.20 -2.38 -6.93
C PHE A 258 12.69 -2.44 -7.23
N ALA A 259 13.49 -1.73 -6.43
CA ALA A 259 14.93 -1.74 -6.56
C ALA A 259 15.49 -3.17 -6.39
N PRO A 260 16.59 -3.55 -7.09
CA PRO A 260 17.09 -4.93 -7.13
C PRO A 260 17.29 -5.59 -5.77
N GLN A 261 17.76 -4.84 -4.75
CA GLN A 261 17.94 -5.35 -3.40
C GLN A 261 16.62 -5.72 -2.71
N ILE A 262 15.54 -4.99 -2.97
CA ILE A 262 14.20 -5.27 -2.44
C ILE A 262 13.62 -6.50 -3.14
N GLU A 263 13.76 -6.59 -4.47
CA GLU A 263 13.32 -7.77 -5.24
C GLU A 263 14.05 -9.04 -4.80
N ALA A 264 15.37 -8.96 -4.58
CA ALA A 264 16.17 -10.08 -4.10
C ALA A 264 15.73 -10.55 -2.70
N MET A 265 15.55 -9.62 -1.76
CA MET A 265 15.09 -9.95 -0.42
C MET A 265 13.64 -10.46 -0.40
N GLY A 266 12.75 -9.84 -1.18
CA GLY A 266 11.37 -10.29 -1.33
C GLY A 266 11.28 -11.70 -1.90
N LYS A 267 12.09 -12.03 -2.92
CA LYS A 267 12.18 -13.38 -3.47
C LYS A 267 12.68 -14.39 -2.44
N LEU A 268 13.69 -14.04 -1.64
CA LEU A 268 14.19 -14.89 -0.56
C LEU A 268 13.09 -15.21 0.46
N LEU A 269 12.29 -14.21 0.86
CA LEU A 269 11.15 -14.40 1.76
C LEU A 269 10.07 -15.29 1.14
N VAL A 270 9.78 -15.13 -0.16
CA VAL A 270 8.85 -15.98 -0.91
C VAL A 270 9.34 -17.43 -0.93
N ASP A 271 10.61 -17.67 -1.23
CA ASP A 271 11.19 -19.01 -1.28
C ASP A 271 11.14 -19.68 0.10
N ARG A 272 11.42 -18.92 1.17
CA ARG A 272 11.27 -19.40 2.56
C ARG A 272 9.82 -19.72 2.90
N MET A 273 8.86 -18.88 2.52
CA MET A 273 7.43 -19.20 2.71
C MET A 273 7.02 -20.46 1.96
N ARG A 274 7.44 -20.61 0.71
CA ARG A 274 7.16 -21.79 -0.12
C ARG A 274 7.75 -23.08 0.44
N SER A 275 8.80 -23.00 1.26
CA SER A 275 9.34 -24.17 1.97
C SER A 275 8.34 -24.80 2.98
N PHE A 276 7.35 -24.03 3.44
CA PHE A 276 6.25 -24.53 4.27
C PHE A 276 5.07 -25.10 3.44
N GLY A 277 5.09 -24.94 2.11
CA GLY A 277 4.02 -25.33 1.19
C GLY A 277 3.29 -24.14 0.57
N SER A 278 2.17 -24.40 -0.12
CA SER A 278 1.27 -23.34 -0.59
C SER A 278 0.77 -22.51 0.60
N TYR A 279 0.77 -21.19 0.46
CA TYR A 279 0.52 -20.29 1.58
C TYR A 279 -0.49 -19.19 1.26
N ILE A 280 -1.12 -18.69 2.33
CA ILE A 280 -1.97 -17.51 2.29
C ILE A 280 -1.12 -16.30 2.67
N ALA A 281 -1.13 -15.24 1.87
CA ALA A 281 -0.72 -13.92 2.33
C ALA A 281 -1.96 -13.19 2.89
N LEU A 282 -1.94 -12.95 4.19
CA LEU A 282 -2.97 -12.25 4.92
C LEU A 282 -2.51 -10.81 5.15
N HIS A 283 -3.14 -9.85 4.46
CA HIS A 283 -2.95 -8.43 4.76
C HIS A 283 -3.82 -8.05 5.96
N LEU A 284 -3.23 -8.09 7.15
CA LEU A 284 -3.93 -7.94 8.44
C LEU A 284 -3.83 -6.49 8.93
N ARG A 285 -4.82 -5.66 8.58
CA ARG A 285 -4.88 -4.23 8.94
C ARG A 285 -5.46 -4.00 10.35
N PHE A 286 -4.95 -4.73 11.34
CA PHE A 286 -5.30 -4.59 12.76
C PHE A 286 -4.22 -3.77 13.49
N GLU A 287 -3.99 -2.56 12.99
CA GLU A 287 -2.92 -1.66 13.41
C GLU A 287 -3.53 -0.44 14.12
N GLU A 288 -2.78 0.16 15.03
CA GLU A 288 -3.23 1.25 15.91
C GLU A 288 -3.82 2.43 15.12
N ASP A 289 -3.14 2.85 14.05
CA ASP A 289 -3.58 3.95 13.20
C ASP A 289 -4.92 3.65 12.52
N MET A 290 -5.08 2.42 12.01
CA MET A 290 -6.30 1.99 11.34
C MET A 290 -7.47 1.87 12.33
N LEU A 291 -7.24 1.29 13.52
CA LEU A 291 -8.29 1.11 14.52
C LEU A 291 -8.73 2.45 15.10
N ALA A 292 -7.78 3.34 15.40
CA ALA A 292 -8.08 4.71 15.84
C ALA A 292 -8.87 5.47 14.77
N PHE A 293 -8.40 5.47 13.51
CA PHE A 293 -9.04 6.15 12.39
C PHE A 293 -10.47 5.65 12.12
N SER A 294 -10.65 4.32 12.06
CA SER A 294 -11.96 3.72 11.78
C SER A 294 -12.93 3.76 12.97
N GLY A 295 -12.42 3.96 14.19
CA GLY A 295 -13.20 3.92 15.42
C GLY A 295 -13.74 2.54 15.77
N CYS A 296 -13.10 1.48 15.29
CA CYS A 296 -13.53 0.11 15.51
C CYS A 296 -12.97 -0.47 16.80
N THR A 297 -13.84 -1.02 17.65
CA THR A 297 -13.49 -1.47 19.01
C THR A 297 -13.83 -2.94 19.29
N GLN A 298 -14.18 -3.73 18.27
CA GLN A 298 -14.48 -5.16 18.45
C GLN A 298 -13.26 -5.91 19.00
N ASP A 299 -13.50 -6.81 19.95
CA ASP A 299 -12.50 -7.59 20.69
C ASP A 299 -11.49 -6.72 21.48
N LEU A 300 -11.73 -5.42 21.64
CA LEU A 300 -10.91 -4.53 22.48
C LEU A 300 -11.51 -4.38 23.88
N SER A 301 -10.64 -4.21 24.86
CA SER A 301 -11.03 -3.79 26.21
C SER A 301 -11.49 -2.32 26.24
N PRO A 302 -12.25 -1.90 27.26
CA PRO A 302 -12.63 -0.49 27.42
C PRO A 302 -11.43 0.47 27.46
N ALA A 303 -10.30 0.04 28.02
CA ALA A 303 -9.08 0.85 28.10
C ALA A 303 -8.43 1.04 26.72
N GLU A 304 -8.32 -0.03 25.93
CA GLU A 304 -7.82 0.02 24.55
C GLU A 304 -8.73 0.87 23.65
N ALA A 305 -10.05 0.74 23.80
CA ALA A 305 -11.00 1.56 23.07
C ALA A 305 -10.85 3.06 23.39
N ASP A 306 -10.59 3.41 24.66
CA ASP A 306 -10.37 4.79 25.08
C ASP A 306 -9.04 5.35 24.58
N GLU A 307 -7.98 4.55 24.60
CA GLU A 307 -6.67 4.90 24.03
C GLU A 307 -6.80 5.29 22.54
N LEU A 308 -7.43 4.43 21.74
CA LEU A 308 -7.64 4.66 20.31
C LEU A 308 -8.56 5.87 20.05
N ARG A 309 -9.54 6.13 20.92
CA ARG A 309 -10.38 7.33 20.87
C ARG A 309 -9.53 8.59 21.07
N ILE A 310 -8.65 8.61 22.09
CA ILE A 310 -7.75 9.73 22.37
C ILE A 310 -6.82 10.00 21.18
N ILE A 311 -6.25 8.96 20.56
CA ILE A 311 -5.43 9.09 19.35
C ILE A 311 -6.23 9.75 18.23
N ARG A 312 -7.48 9.30 18.00
CA ARG A 312 -8.35 9.88 16.97
C ARG A 312 -8.65 11.35 17.24
N GLU A 313 -8.99 11.72 18.46
CA GLU A 313 -9.29 13.10 18.86
C GLU A 313 -8.07 14.01 18.68
N ASN A 314 -6.88 13.56 19.09
CA ASN A 314 -5.64 14.33 19.04
C ASN A 314 -5.06 14.46 17.62
N THR A 315 -5.49 13.64 16.67
CA THR A 315 -4.98 13.68 15.29
C THR A 315 -5.64 14.78 14.47
N SER A 316 -5.12 16.01 14.53
CA SER A 316 -5.78 17.23 13.99
C SER A 316 -6.27 17.16 12.53
N TYR A 317 -5.64 16.36 11.67
CA TYR A 317 -5.97 16.25 10.25
C TYR A 317 -7.01 15.17 9.90
N TRP A 318 -7.58 14.47 10.89
CA TRP A 318 -8.73 13.59 10.70
C TRP A 318 -10.03 14.35 10.96
N LYS A 319 -10.89 14.51 9.94
CA LYS A 319 -12.18 15.21 10.06
C LYS A 319 -13.17 14.54 11.02
N GLU A 320 -13.33 13.23 10.92
CA GLU A 320 -14.33 12.51 11.70
C GLU A 320 -13.74 12.10 13.07
N LYS A 321 -14.32 12.62 14.15
CA LYS A 321 -13.85 12.39 15.53
C LYS A 321 -14.81 11.52 16.33
N GLU A 322 -16.10 11.79 16.19
CA GLU A 322 -17.17 11.04 16.84
C GLU A 322 -17.62 9.93 15.89
N ILE A 323 -17.42 8.68 16.31
CA ILE A 323 -17.73 7.49 15.51
C ILE A 323 -18.48 6.52 16.40
N ASP A 324 -19.64 6.05 15.94
CA ASP A 324 -20.31 4.90 16.55
C ASP A 324 -19.63 3.60 16.08
N PRO A 325 -18.91 2.89 16.97
CA PRO A 325 -18.20 1.66 16.61
C PRO A 325 -19.14 0.54 16.13
N ILE A 326 -20.35 0.46 16.69
CA ILE A 326 -21.33 -0.59 16.38
C ILE A 326 -21.90 -0.33 14.99
N GLU A 327 -22.30 0.91 14.71
CA GLU A 327 -22.81 1.28 13.39
C GLU A 327 -21.75 1.08 12.31
N ARG A 328 -20.52 1.58 12.56
CA ARG A 328 -19.38 1.44 11.63
C ARG A 328 -19.10 -0.01 11.30
N ARG A 329 -19.08 -0.87 12.31
CA ARG A 329 -18.87 -2.32 12.17
C ARG A 329 -20.01 -2.98 11.39
N SER A 330 -21.26 -2.67 11.71
CA SER A 330 -22.44 -3.24 11.04
C SER A 330 -22.50 -2.92 9.53
N LYS A 331 -21.85 -1.82 9.12
CA LYS A 331 -21.71 -1.40 7.72
C LYS A 331 -20.51 -2.04 7.00
N GLY A 332 -19.69 -2.82 7.71
CA GLY A 332 -18.50 -3.48 7.15
C GLY A 332 -17.28 -2.56 7.00
N PHE A 333 -17.27 -1.41 7.70
CA PHE A 333 -16.19 -0.42 7.63
C PHE A 333 -15.08 -0.65 8.66
N CYS A 334 -15.15 -1.73 9.43
CA CYS A 334 -14.08 -2.17 10.32
C CYS A 334 -13.19 -3.23 9.67
N PRO A 335 -11.88 -3.27 9.98
CA PRO A 335 -11.06 -4.43 9.69
C PRO A 335 -11.59 -5.66 10.44
N LEU A 336 -11.43 -6.85 9.85
CA LEU A 336 -11.67 -8.09 10.61
C LEU A 336 -10.60 -8.23 11.71
N THR A 337 -11.00 -8.64 12.90
CA THR A 337 -10.07 -8.94 14.00
C THR A 337 -9.27 -10.22 13.70
N PRO A 338 -8.10 -10.45 14.31
CA PRO A 338 -7.34 -11.69 14.10
C PRO A 338 -8.18 -12.95 14.42
N LYS A 339 -9.02 -12.89 15.47
CA LYS A 339 -9.97 -13.95 15.84
C LYS A 339 -10.98 -14.22 14.72
N GLU A 340 -11.60 -13.16 14.19
CA GLU A 340 -12.56 -13.27 13.08
C GLU A 340 -11.94 -13.82 11.80
N VAL A 341 -10.71 -13.40 11.48
CA VAL A 341 -9.95 -13.96 10.36
C VAL A 341 -9.74 -15.46 10.55
N GLY A 342 -9.35 -15.89 11.74
CA GLY A 342 -9.17 -17.32 12.03
C GLY A 342 -10.46 -18.14 11.82
N ILE A 343 -11.61 -17.61 12.25
CA ILE A 343 -12.93 -18.22 12.01
C ILE A 343 -13.24 -18.24 10.51
N PHE A 344 -13.03 -17.13 9.81
CA PHE A 344 -13.28 -17.02 8.38
C PHE A 344 -12.47 -18.03 7.56
N LEU A 345 -11.16 -18.15 7.82
CA LEU A 345 -10.32 -19.13 7.12
C LEU A 345 -10.75 -20.58 7.41
N SER A 346 -11.14 -20.86 8.66
CA SER A 346 -11.64 -22.19 9.05
C SER A 346 -12.94 -22.51 8.31
N ALA A 347 -13.83 -21.52 8.20
CA ALA A 347 -15.10 -21.62 7.49
C ALA A 347 -14.93 -21.83 5.98
N LEU A 348 -13.89 -21.25 5.37
CA LEU A 348 -13.51 -21.52 3.98
C LEU A 348 -12.97 -22.95 3.77
N GLY A 349 -12.62 -23.66 4.85
CA GLY A 349 -12.11 -25.03 4.81
C GLY A 349 -10.58 -25.15 4.84
N TYR A 350 -9.85 -24.07 5.11
CA TYR A 350 -8.40 -24.15 5.24
C TYR A 350 -8.02 -24.91 6.53
N PRO A 351 -7.22 -26.00 6.44
CA PRO A 351 -6.83 -26.78 7.61
C PRO A 351 -5.88 -25.99 8.52
N SER A 352 -5.80 -26.34 9.81
CA SER A 352 -4.95 -25.65 10.80
C SER A 352 -3.47 -25.59 10.43
N LYS A 353 -2.98 -26.58 9.68
CA LYS A 353 -1.60 -26.62 9.17
C LYS A 353 -1.31 -25.67 8.00
N THR A 354 -2.25 -24.82 7.60
CA THR A 354 -2.08 -23.87 6.50
C THR A 354 -1.02 -22.83 6.86
N PRO A 355 0.07 -22.68 6.07
CA PRO A 355 1.02 -21.60 6.24
C PRO A 355 0.39 -20.25 5.90
N ILE A 356 0.58 -19.26 6.78
CA ILE A 356 0.06 -17.90 6.59
C ILE A 356 1.22 -16.91 6.75
N TYR A 357 1.44 -16.09 5.74
CA TYR A 357 2.26 -14.89 5.82
C TYR A 357 1.40 -13.70 6.28
N ILE A 358 1.82 -13.01 7.34
CA ILE A 358 1.18 -11.81 7.86
C ILE A 358 1.86 -10.60 7.22
N ALA A 359 1.17 -9.98 6.27
CA ALA A 359 1.54 -8.70 5.68
C ALA A 359 0.90 -7.58 6.50
N ALA A 360 1.63 -7.02 7.46
CA ALA A 360 1.17 -5.95 8.32
C ALA A 360 2.35 -5.16 8.90
N GLY A 361 2.08 -3.94 9.38
CA GLY A 361 2.94 -3.32 10.39
C GLY A 361 2.66 -3.89 11.78
N LYS A 362 2.88 -3.08 12.82
CA LYS A 362 2.74 -3.52 14.21
C LYS A 362 1.26 -3.79 14.53
N ILE A 363 0.93 -5.06 14.77
CA ILE A 363 -0.40 -5.46 15.21
C ILE A 363 -0.70 -4.87 16.60
N TYR A 364 -1.84 -4.19 16.73
CA TYR A 364 -2.29 -3.62 17.98
C TYR A 364 -2.51 -4.72 19.04
N GLY A 365 -2.04 -4.48 20.27
CA GLY A 365 -1.95 -5.47 21.37
C GLY A 365 -1.03 -6.68 21.15
N GLY A 366 -0.44 -6.85 19.96
CA GLY A 366 0.56 -7.88 19.70
C GLY A 366 0.05 -9.31 19.92
N ASP A 367 0.78 -10.09 20.73
CA ASP A 367 0.51 -11.52 20.90
C ASP A 367 -0.84 -11.83 21.56
N SER A 368 -1.39 -10.93 22.38
CA SER A 368 -2.70 -11.15 23.02
C SER A 368 -3.82 -11.23 21.97
N HIS A 369 -3.87 -10.27 21.05
CA HIS A 369 -4.87 -10.24 19.97
C HIS A 369 -4.57 -11.28 18.88
N MET A 370 -3.31 -11.64 18.68
CA MET A 370 -2.93 -12.70 17.72
C MET A 370 -3.17 -14.13 18.24
N ALA A 371 -3.37 -14.32 19.56
CA ALA A 371 -3.47 -15.64 20.19
C ALA A 371 -4.55 -16.53 19.56
N ALA A 372 -5.74 -15.99 19.29
CA ALA A 372 -6.84 -16.75 18.70
C ALA A 372 -6.54 -17.21 17.26
N LEU A 373 -5.89 -16.36 16.46
CA LEU A 373 -5.48 -16.69 15.10
C LEU A 373 -4.37 -17.75 15.13
N ARG A 374 -3.35 -17.56 15.97
CA ARG A 374 -2.22 -18.48 16.13
C ARG A 374 -2.63 -19.85 16.66
N PHE A 375 -3.63 -19.91 17.55
CA PHE A 375 -4.20 -21.17 18.02
C PHE A 375 -4.84 -21.98 16.87
N ARG A 376 -5.53 -21.31 15.93
CA ARG A 376 -6.15 -21.98 14.78
C ARG A 376 -5.13 -22.32 13.69
N TYR A 377 -4.16 -21.45 13.48
CA TYR A 377 -3.13 -21.57 12.44
C TYR A 377 -1.74 -21.37 13.07
N PRO A 378 -1.05 -22.44 13.48
CA PRO A 378 0.23 -22.32 14.18
C PRO A 378 1.39 -21.81 13.31
N ILE A 379 1.31 -21.95 11.98
CA ILE A 379 2.35 -21.53 11.02
C ILE A 379 2.06 -20.10 10.56
N LEU A 380 2.18 -19.15 11.48
CA LEU A 380 2.13 -17.72 11.18
C LEU A 380 3.55 -17.18 11.03
N MET A 381 3.84 -16.66 9.85
CA MET A 381 5.13 -16.08 9.50
C MET A 381 4.96 -14.61 9.15
N SER A 382 5.99 -13.81 9.37
CA SER A 382 6.16 -12.46 8.88
C SER A 382 7.59 -12.30 8.35
N LYS A 383 7.88 -11.18 7.66
CA LYS A 383 9.24 -10.85 7.22
C LYS A 383 10.26 -10.93 8.36
N GLU A 384 9.89 -10.48 9.57
CA GLU A 384 10.75 -10.49 10.76
C GLU A 384 11.03 -11.91 11.28
N THR A 385 10.11 -12.87 11.08
CA THR A 385 10.33 -14.27 11.49
C THR A 385 11.02 -15.10 10.41
N LEU A 386 10.94 -14.67 9.16
CA LEU A 386 11.51 -15.37 8.00
C LEU A 386 12.94 -14.91 7.70
N ALA A 387 13.30 -13.67 8.04
CA ALA A 387 14.62 -13.10 7.87
C ALA A 387 15.42 -13.16 9.18
N SER A 388 16.75 -13.24 9.09
CA SER A 388 17.58 -12.87 10.22
C SER A 388 17.54 -11.36 10.43
N VAL A 389 17.96 -10.90 11.62
CA VAL A 389 18.03 -9.47 11.92
C VAL A 389 19.00 -8.78 10.95
N GLU A 390 20.13 -9.42 10.63
CA GLU A 390 21.15 -8.90 9.72
C GLU A 390 20.67 -8.79 8.28
N GLU A 391 19.85 -9.75 7.81
CA GLU A 391 19.27 -9.70 6.47
C GLU A 391 18.24 -8.56 6.31
N LEU A 392 17.53 -8.23 7.41
CA LEU A 392 16.46 -7.24 7.40
C LEU A 392 16.92 -5.83 7.79
N GLU A 393 18.06 -5.70 8.48
CA GLU A 393 18.63 -4.43 8.96
C GLU A 393 18.67 -3.34 7.87
N PRO A 394 19.10 -3.61 6.62
CA PRO A 394 19.17 -2.59 5.57
C PRO A 394 17.83 -1.94 5.22
N PHE A 395 16.71 -2.62 5.50
CA PHE A 395 15.36 -2.18 5.16
C PHE A 395 14.63 -1.57 6.36
N THR A 396 15.05 -1.88 7.59
CA THR A 396 14.25 -1.68 8.81
C THR A 396 13.90 -0.21 9.09
N ASN A 397 14.77 0.72 8.68
CA ASN A 397 14.54 2.17 8.83
C ASN A 397 13.80 2.82 7.65
N HIS A 398 13.36 2.02 6.69
CA HIS A 398 12.73 2.48 5.45
C HIS A 398 11.34 1.84 5.30
N ALA A 399 10.31 2.52 5.83
CA ALA A 399 8.94 2.01 5.85
C ALA A 399 8.42 1.57 4.46
N SER A 400 8.80 2.29 3.41
CA SER A 400 8.44 1.98 2.01
C SER A 400 9.11 0.69 1.53
N GLN A 401 10.36 0.44 1.93
CA GLN A 401 11.05 -0.79 1.56
C GLN A 401 10.50 -1.99 2.33
N MET A 402 10.21 -1.83 3.62
CA MET A 402 9.54 -2.86 4.43
C MET A 402 8.16 -3.23 3.87
N ALA A 403 7.36 -2.22 3.48
CA ALA A 403 6.08 -2.45 2.81
C ALA A 403 6.22 -3.08 1.42
N ALA A 404 7.34 -2.84 0.73
CA ALA A 404 7.62 -3.47 -0.56
C ALA A 404 7.89 -4.97 -0.42
N LEU A 405 8.58 -5.40 0.65
CA LEU A 405 8.75 -6.82 0.96
C LEU A 405 7.40 -7.51 1.18
N ASP A 406 6.53 -6.92 2.00
CA ASP A 406 5.18 -7.44 2.23
C ASP A 406 4.36 -7.49 0.93
N TYR A 407 4.53 -6.50 0.05
CA TYR A 407 3.89 -6.46 -1.27
C TYR A 407 4.33 -7.63 -2.16
N ILE A 408 5.64 -7.89 -2.27
CA ILE A 408 6.18 -8.98 -3.09
C ILE A 408 5.64 -10.32 -2.59
N VAL A 409 5.76 -10.60 -1.29
CA VAL A 409 5.30 -11.87 -0.70
C VAL A 409 3.79 -12.06 -0.87
N SER A 410 3.02 -10.96 -0.87
CA SER A 410 1.57 -10.99 -1.09
C SER A 410 1.16 -11.20 -2.55
N VAL A 411 1.92 -10.65 -3.51
CA VAL A 411 1.69 -10.88 -4.94
C VAL A 411 2.06 -12.31 -5.33
N GLU A 412 3.11 -12.87 -4.73
CA GLU A 412 3.63 -14.22 -5.03
C GLU A 412 2.92 -15.38 -4.32
N SER A 413 2.01 -15.09 -3.39
CA SER A 413 1.27 -16.12 -2.66
C SER A 413 0.26 -16.88 -3.52
N ASP A 414 -0.06 -18.11 -3.13
CA ASP A 414 -1.11 -18.90 -3.77
C ASP A 414 -2.48 -18.23 -3.59
N VAL A 415 -2.72 -17.67 -2.40
CA VAL A 415 -3.96 -16.96 -2.05
C VAL A 415 -3.64 -15.67 -1.33
N PHE A 416 -4.28 -14.57 -1.72
CA PHE A 416 -4.21 -13.29 -1.02
C PHE A 416 -5.55 -12.96 -0.36
N ILE A 417 -5.52 -12.54 0.90
CA ILE A 417 -6.72 -12.21 1.69
C ILE A 417 -6.44 -10.92 2.47
N PRO A 418 -7.15 -9.81 2.18
CA PRO A 418 -7.08 -8.62 3.00
C PRO A 418 -8.15 -8.63 4.11
N SER A 419 -7.77 -8.31 5.35
CA SER A 419 -8.74 -8.09 6.44
C SER A 419 -9.47 -6.75 6.33
N TYR A 420 -8.91 -5.81 5.55
CA TYR A 420 -9.48 -4.49 5.28
C TYR A 420 -9.22 -4.03 3.84
N SER A 421 -10.13 -3.23 3.29
CA SER A 421 -10.02 -2.66 1.94
C SER A 421 -9.26 -1.35 2.00
N GLY A 422 -7.93 -1.42 1.89
CA GLY A 422 -7.05 -0.26 1.85
C GLY A 422 -6.18 -0.22 0.60
N ASN A 423 -5.22 0.71 0.56
CA ASN A 423 -4.35 0.93 -0.59
C ASN A 423 -3.52 -0.30 -0.97
N MET A 424 -2.92 -0.99 0.02
CA MET A 424 -2.17 -2.22 -0.24
C MET A 424 -3.06 -3.35 -0.78
N ALA A 425 -4.25 -3.53 -0.19
CA ALA A 425 -5.20 -4.54 -0.64
C ALA A 425 -5.56 -4.35 -2.12
N ARG A 426 -5.90 -3.11 -2.52
CA ARG A 426 -6.21 -2.76 -3.91
C ARG A 426 -5.00 -2.93 -4.85
N ALA A 427 -3.82 -2.51 -4.42
CA ALA A 427 -2.61 -2.59 -5.22
C ALA A 427 -2.14 -4.03 -5.47
N VAL A 428 -2.17 -4.88 -4.43
CA VAL A 428 -1.85 -6.31 -4.56
C VAL A 428 -2.92 -7.02 -5.38
N GLU A 429 -4.21 -6.75 -5.14
CA GLU A 429 -5.29 -7.34 -5.93
C GLU A 429 -5.17 -6.99 -7.42
N GLY A 430 -4.90 -5.73 -7.75
CA GLY A 430 -4.69 -5.26 -9.12
C GLY A 430 -3.51 -5.98 -9.80
N HIS A 431 -2.37 -6.10 -9.12
CA HIS A 431 -1.21 -6.78 -9.66
C HIS A 431 -1.45 -8.29 -9.83
N ARG A 432 -2.13 -8.93 -8.86
CA ARG A 432 -2.54 -10.33 -8.96
C ARG A 432 -3.48 -10.58 -10.14
N ARG A 433 -4.38 -9.63 -10.45
CA ARG A 433 -5.22 -9.67 -11.66
C ARG A 433 -4.38 -9.54 -12.93
N PHE A 434 -3.40 -8.64 -12.94
CA PHE A 434 -2.45 -8.49 -14.05
C PHE A 434 -1.61 -9.75 -14.30
N LEU A 435 -1.28 -10.53 -13.28
CA LEU A 435 -0.50 -11.77 -13.42
C LEU A 435 -1.36 -13.00 -13.74
N GLY A 436 -2.41 -12.83 -14.56
CA GLY A 436 -3.30 -13.93 -14.98
C GLY A 436 -4.34 -14.32 -13.93
N HIS A 437 -4.97 -13.32 -13.29
CA HIS A 437 -6.02 -13.53 -12.28
C HIS A 437 -5.60 -14.47 -11.13
N ARG A 438 -4.44 -14.24 -10.50
CA ARG A 438 -4.06 -14.99 -9.29
C ARG A 438 -5.14 -14.86 -8.21
N LYS A 439 -5.31 -15.91 -7.40
CA LYS A 439 -6.44 -16.03 -6.48
C LYS A 439 -6.41 -14.97 -5.37
N THR A 440 -7.45 -14.16 -5.29
CA THR A 440 -7.67 -13.19 -4.21
C THR A 440 -9.05 -13.43 -3.63
N ILE A 441 -9.17 -13.53 -2.29
CA ILE A 441 -10.45 -13.68 -1.60
C ILE A 441 -10.67 -12.41 -0.79
N SER A 442 -11.59 -11.57 -1.25
CA SER A 442 -11.98 -10.33 -0.57
C SER A 442 -13.18 -10.60 0.33
N PRO A 443 -13.05 -10.53 1.67
CA PRO A 443 -14.14 -10.83 2.58
C PRO A 443 -15.27 -9.79 2.47
N ASP A 444 -16.52 -10.22 2.31
CA ASP A 444 -17.69 -9.35 2.51
C ASP A 444 -17.87 -9.12 4.02
N ARG A 445 -17.17 -8.11 4.53
CA ARG A 445 -17.15 -7.80 5.96
C ARG A 445 -18.54 -7.48 6.51
N LYS A 446 -19.39 -6.81 5.72
CA LYS A 446 -20.76 -6.49 6.13
C LYS A 446 -21.59 -7.75 6.35
N ALA A 447 -21.48 -8.73 5.45
CA ALA A 447 -22.14 -10.02 5.61
C ALA A 447 -21.52 -10.84 6.74
N LEU A 448 -20.19 -10.86 6.85
CA LEU A 448 -19.45 -11.64 7.84
C LEU A 448 -19.69 -11.17 9.28
N VAL A 449 -19.73 -9.86 9.54
CA VAL A 449 -20.04 -9.30 10.87
C VAL A 449 -21.35 -9.90 11.40
N ARG A 450 -22.41 -9.97 10.59
CA ARG A 450 -23.69 -10.57 10.99
C ARG A 450 -23.58 -12.05 11.37
N LEU A 451 -22.62 -12.78 10.77
CA LEU A 451 -22.36 -14.18 11.09
C LEU A 451 -21.53 -14.33 12.36
N PHE A 452 -20.53 -13.46 12.56
CA PHE A 452 -19.75 -13.40 13.78
C PHE A 452 -20.61 -13.04 14.99
N ASP A 453 -21.50 -12.06 14.87
CA ASP A 453 -22.42 -11.69 15.95
C ASP A 453 -23.32 -12.89 16.33
N LYS A 454 -23.76 -13.69 15.35
CA LYS A 454 -24.54 -14.90 15.63
C LYS A 454 -23.73 -15.97 16.37
N LEU A 455 -22.45 -16.09 16.06
CA LEU A 455 -21.52 -16.99 16.76
C LEU A 455 -21.28 -16.54 18.20
N GLU A 456 -21.06 -15.25 18.41
CA GLU A 456 -20.83 -14.67 19.75
C GLU A 456 -22.06 -14.83 20.65
N HIS A 457 -23.27 -14.64 20.10
CA HIS A 457 -24.52 -14.89 20.82
C HIS A 457 -24.90 -16.38 20.94
N GLY A 458 -24.08 -17.31 20.43
CA GLY A 458 -24.34 -18.75 20.49
C GLY A 458 -25.50 -19.25 19.62
N THR A 459 -26.09 -18.38 18.80
CA THR A 459 -27.17 -18.74 17.85
C THR A 459 -26.65 -19.49 16.63
N LEU A 460 -25.33 -19.46 16.40
CA LEU A 460 -24.60 -20.25 15.43
C LEU A 460 -23.41 -20.91 16.14
N LYS A 461 -23.03 -22.12 15.72
CA LYS A 461 -21.86 -22.83 16.25
C LYS A 461 -20.75 -22.83 15.22
N ASP A 462 -19.52 -22.65 15.69
CA ASP A 462 -18.31 -22.79 14.88
C ASP A 462 -18.23 -24.21 14.27
N GLY A 463 -17.73 -24.32 13.04
CA GLY A 463 -17.57 -25.61 12.32
C GLY A 463 -18.80 -26.12 11.56
N LYS A 464 -19.98 -25.49 11.63
CA LYS A 464 -21.01 -25.72 10.60
C LYS A 464 -20.54 -25.01 9.32
N LYS A 465 -20.44 -25.73 8.19
CA LYS A 465 -20.06 -25.14 6.88
C LYS A 465 -20.86 -23.84 6.66
N PHE A 466 -20.20 -22.71 6.89
CA PHE A 466 -20.69 -21.41 6.46
C PHE A 466 -20.54 -21.43 4.94
N ILE A 467 -21.48 -20.82 4.21
CA ILE A 467 -21.58 -20.84 2.74
C ILE A 467 -22.49 -21.97 2.25
N LYS A 468 -23.75 -21.59 2.01
CA LYS A 468 -24.50 -22.07 0.86
C LYS A 468 -24.52 -20.94 -0.16
#